data_AF-A0A7K3AA83-F1
#
_entry.id   AF-A0A7K3AA83-F1
#
_cell.length_a   1.000
_cell.length_b   1.000
_cell.length_c   1.000
_cell.angle_alpha   90.00
_cell.angle_beta   90.00
_cell.angle_gamma   90.00
#
_symmetry.space_group_name_H-M   'P 1'
#
loop_
_entity.id
_entity.type
_entity.pdbx_description
1 polymer ?
#
loop_
_entity_poly.entity_id
_entity_poly.type
_entity_poly.pdbx_seq_one_letter_code
_entity_poly.pdbx_strand_id
1 'polypeptide(L)'
;MTGSARQDPPGVARGSLREVSLRRQRATTYTAVIMVLVSAVLFALIPLAEADNRAYAAAPRCPAGTRADDCRARVPAMVLGTEDEANGRSSAYFLRLTDLKTHSVYRLRMPGKRPLYAVARPADRVTVTYWKTEARQVRLGSLTQDTWRSPLADGRLPGGFALLLLPLGLGLLWLCWWQRYRGRAKEHSWVSAVGIVAGVFVGSTALTLCFAGDLFGGPGVWWIARICALAAVPSILLSALLCWSLMRRMRGVARNVVPVEPDGHRCVLAIVHGDVPYSVPGYPYLVVGAGPPAATPDPTGRFALVPLPPTLTVREVRALDADDPAGWHGNPKDLGIVIDCVDTDGDHRVRIAAGRKTAPLVLGALLEAAAGTVR
;
A
#
# COMPACT_ATOMS: atom_id res chain seq x y z
N MET A 1 -46.87 -22.73 -34.28
CA MET A 1 -46.71 -22.74 -32.81
C MET A 1 -45.69 -23.81 -32.44
N THR A 2 -44.42 -23.44 -32.41
CA THR A 2 -43.32 -24.32 -31.97
C THR A 2 -42.40 -23.45 -31.15
N GLY A 3 -42.65 -23.45 -29.83
CA GLY A 3 -41.88 -22.68 -28.85
C GLY A 3 -40.48 -23.27 -28.72
N SER A 4 -39.50 -22.58 -29.29
CA SER A 4 -38.08 -22.87 -29.06
C SER A 4 -37.74 -22.48 -27.63
N ALA A 5 -37.63 -23.48 -26.76
CA ALA A 5 -37.19 -23.31 -25.38
C ALA A 5 -35.73 -22.86 -25.36
N ARG A 6 -35.53 -21.60 -24.99
CA ARG A 6 -34.22 -20.96 -24.77
C ARG A 6 -33.50 -21.72 -23.64
N GLN A 7 -32.58 -22.61 -23.97
CA GLN A 7 -31.66 -23.22 -23.01
C GLN A 7 -30.60 -22.17 -22.64
N ASP A 8 -30.75 -21.56 -21.46
CA ASP A 8 -29.70 -20.75 -20.85
C ASP A 8 -28.47 -21.64 -20.58
N PRO A 9 -27.25 -21.25 -21.01
CA PRO A 9 -26.05 -22.00 -20.71
C PRO A 9 -25.79 -22.06 -19.20
N PRO A 10 -25.21 -23.16 -18.70
CA PRO A 10 -25.21 -23.53 -17.30
C PRO A 10 -24.45 -22.51 -16.42
N GLY A 11 -25.09 -22.10 -15.32
CA GLY A 11 -24.61 -21.13 -14.32
C GLY A 11 -23.33 -21.48 -13.55
N VAL A 12 -22.49 -22.37 -14.06
CA VAL A 12 -21.26 -22.88 -13.42
C VAL A 12 -20.18 -21.80 -13.34
N ALA A 13 -20.06 -20.93 -14.34
CA ALA A 13 -19.03 -19.87 -14.35
C ALA A 13 -19.32 -18.71 -13.37
N ARG A 14 -20.59 -18.43 -13.04
CA ARG A 14 -20.95 -17.38 -12.06
C ARG A 14 -20.66 -17.81 -10.62
N GLY A 15 -20.74 -19.11 -10.33
CA GLY A 15 -20.43 -19.67 -9.01
C GLY A 15 -18.97 -19.48 -8.63
N SER A 16 -18.04 -19.85 -9.52
CA SER A 16 -16.60 -19.83 -9.24
C SER A 16 -16.06 -18.42 -8.97
N LEU A 17 -16.46 -17.42 -9.75
CA LEU A 17 -16.04 -16.02 -9.55
C LEU A 17 -16.56 -15.42 -8.23
N ARG A 18 -17.78 -15.81 -7.83
CA ARG A 18 -18.37 -15.35 -6.57
C ARG A 18 -17.68 -15.99 -5.36
N GLU A 19 -17.31 -17.26 -5.45
CA GLU A 19 -16.55 -17.92 -4.39
C GLU A 19 -15.13 -17.36 -4.25
N VAL A 20 -14.44 -17.09 -5.37
CA VAL A 20 -13.11 -16.48 -5.34
C VAL A 20 -13.15 -15.08 -4.72
N SER A 21 -14.13 -14.26 -5.08
CA SER A 21 -14.28 -12.90 -4.50
C SER A 21 -14.62 -12.95 -3.00
N LEU A 22 -15.48 -13.86 -2.56
CA LEU A 22 -15.79 -14.07 -1.14
C LEU A 22 -14.59 -14.54 -0.33
N ARG A 23 -13.80 -15.50 -0.86
CA ARG A 23 -12.56 -15.95 -0.21
C ARG A 23 -11.56 -14.81 -0.06
N ARG A 24 -11.38 -14.00 -1.10
CA ARG A 24 -10.50 -12.84 -1.08
C ARG A 24 -10.97 -11.79 -0.07
N GLN A 25 -12.27 -11.50 -0.01
CA GLN A 25 -12.84 -10.55 0.95
C GLN A 25 -12.67 -11.03 2.39
N ARG A 26 -12.91 -12.32 2.66
CA ARG A 26 -12.67 -12.92 3.98
C ARG A 26 -11.21 -12.81 4.38
N ALA A 27 -10.30 -13.19 3.49
CA ALA A 27 -8.86 -13.08 3.75
C ALA A 27 -8.44 -11.64 4.09
N THR A 28 -8.87 -10.64 3.31
CA THR A 28 -8.58 -9.22 3.61
C THR A 28 -9.15 -8.79 4.97
N THR A 29 -10.36 -9.23 5.31
CA THR A 29 -10.99 -8.92 6.61
C THR A 29 -10.20 -9.52 7.76
N TYR A 30 -9.80 -10.80 7.66
CA TYR A 30 -8.99 -11.46 8.68
C TYR A 30 -7.63 -10.78 8.85
N THR A 31 -6.94 -10.47 7.75
CA THR A 31 -5.67 -9.74 7.80
C THR A 31 -5.82 -8.39 8.49
N ALA A 32 -6.87 -7.63 8.17
CA ALA A 32 -7.14 -6.33 8.78
C ALA A 32 -7.39 -6.44 10.29
N VAL A 33 -8.19 -7.41 10.72
CA VAL A 33 -8.44 -7.69 12.15
C VAL A 33 -7.15 -8.10 12.86
N ILE A 34 -6.35 -8.98 12.27
CA ILE A 34 -5.06 -9.41 12.84
C ILE A 34 -4.13 -8.20 13.02
N MET A 35 -4.03 -7.31 12.03
CA MET A 35 -3.19 -6.10 12.15
C MET A 35 -3.64 -5.20 13.32
N VAL A 36 -4.94 -5.02 13.51
CA VAL A 36 -5.49 -4.25 14.65
C VAL A 36 -5.22 -4.95 15.98
N LEU A 37 -5.41 -6.27 16.05
CA LEU A 37 -5.16 -7.04 17.27
C LEU A 37 -3.68 -7.05 17.65
N VAL A 38 -2.79 -7.28 16.68
CA VAL A 38 -1.33 -7.21 16.90
C VAL A 38 -0.94 -5.81 17.36
N SER A 39 -1.50 -4.75 16.75
CA SER A 39 -1.26 -3.39 17.22
C SER A 39 -1.73 -3.18 18.66
N ALA A 40 -2.91 -3.66 19.04
CA ALA A 40 -3.42 -3.57 20.40
C ALA A 40 -2.50 -4.29 21.42
N VAL A 41 -2.01 -5.48 21.08
CA VAL A 41 -1.03 -6.21 21.89
C VAL A 41 0.27 -5.41 22.03
N LEU A 42 0.79 -4.86 20.94
CA LEU A 42 2.00 -4.04 20.97
C LEU A 42 1.82 -2.77 21.82
N PHE A 43 0.66 -2.10 21.74
CA PHE A 43 0.32 -0.98 22.62
C PHE A 43 0.27 -1.39 24.09
N ALA A 44 -0.23 -2.60 24.41
CA ALA A 44 -0.24 -3.11 25.77
C ALA A 44 1.17 -3.42 26.33
N LEU A 45 2.16 -3.66 25.46
CA LEU A 45 3.56 -3.86 25.86
C LEU A 45 4.30 -2.55 26.16
N ILE A 46 3.83 -1.39 25.62
CA ILE A 46 4.50 -0.10 25.82
C ILE A 46 4.53 0.31 27.31
N PRO A 47 3.43 0.26 28.09
CA PRO A 47 3.47 0.59 29.51
C PRO A 47 4.44 -0.28 30.33
N LEU A 48 4.60 -1.55 29.93
CA LEU A 48 5.53 -2.49 30.58
C LEU A 48 6.97 -2.08 30.29
N ALA A 49 7.31 -1.79 29.03
CA ALA A 49 8.63 -1.27 28.67
C ALA A 49 8.92 0.09 29.33
N GLU A 50 7.93 0.97 29.40
CA GLU A 50 8.07 2.28 30.06
C GLU A 50 8.11 2.20 31.59
N ALA A 51 7.72 1.07 32.20
CA ALA A 51 7.87 0.87 33.63
C ALA A 51 9.35 0.77 34.01
N ASP A 52 10.14 0.02 33.24
CA ASP A 52 11.59 -0.07 33.46
C ASP A 52 12.30 1.26 33.17
N ASN A 53 11.84 2.03 32.18
CA ASN A 53 12.35 3.39 31.94
C ASN A 53 12.14 4.32 33.12
N ARG A 54 10.93 4.34 33.67
CA ARG A 54 10.61 5.15 34.85
C ARG A 54 11.38 4.67 36.07
N ALA A 55 11.51 3.35 36.26
CA ALA A 55 12.29 2.78 37.35
C ALA A 55 13.78 3.16 37.24
N TYR A 56 14.38 3.04 36.05
CA TYR A 56 15.77 3.44 35.80
C TYR A 56 15.99 4.95 36.00
N ALA A 57 15.06 5.78 35.53
CA ALA A 57 15.14 7.23 35.69
C ALA A 57 15.04 7.66 37.16
N ALA A 58 14.13 7.02 37.92
CA ALA A 58 13.90 7.27 39.34
C ALA A 58 14.96 6.65 40.26
N ALA A 59 15.69 5.62 39.81
CA ALA A 59 16.67 4.92 40.62
C ALA A 59 17.74 5.88 41.19
N PRO A 60 17.96 5.89 42.51
CA PRO A 60 18.98 6.74 43.14
C PRO A 60 20.39 6.32 42.72
N ARG A 61 21.40 7.15 43.01
CA ARG A 61 22.79 6.75 42.79
C ARG A 61 23.21 5.77 43.88
N CYS A 62 23.90 4.70 43.51
CA CYS A 62 24.43 3.76 44.50
C CYS A 62 25.45 4.44 45.41
N PRO A 63 25.52 4.06 46.70
CA PRO A 63 26.63 4.39 47.57
C PRO A 63 27.98 4.01 46.94
N ALA A 64 29.02 4.80 47.22
CA ALA A 64 30.32 4.61 46.60
C ALA A 64 30.86 3.19 46.84
N GLY A 65 31.23 2.48 45.76
CA GLY A 65 31.77 1.12 45.85
C GLY A 65 30.76 -0.01 45.89
N THR A 66 29.45 0.31 45.91
CA THR A 66 28.39 -0.71 45.86
C THR A 66 27.74 -0.80 44.48
N ARG A 67 27.27 -2.00 44.14
CA ARG A 67 26.39 -2.26 42.99
C ARG A 67 25.17 -3.02 43.53
N ALA A 68 23.99 -2.47 43.34
CA ALA A 68 22.73 -3.10 43.67
C ALA A 68 21.72 -2.86 42.55
N ASP A 69 20.65 -3.65 42.53
CA ASP A 69 19.66 -3.66 41.44
C ASP A 69 18.69 -2.46 41.50
N ASP A 70 18.54 -1.87 42.67
CA ASP A 70 17.65 -0.74 42.98
C ASP A 70 18.29 0.63 42.73
N CYS A 71 19.60 0.69 42.47
CA CYS A 71 20.34 1.94 42.29
C CYS A 71 21.21 1.97 41.03
N ARG A 72 21.59 3.17 40.60
CA ARG A 72 22.48 3.41 39.46
C ARG A 72 23.92 3.55 39.94
N ALA A 73 24.74 2.54 39.68
CA ALA A 73 26.16 2.54 40.03
C ALA A 73 26.98 3.19 38.91
N ARG A 74 27.79 4.20 39.26
CA ARG A 74 28.74 4.81 38.32
C ARG A 74 30.13 4.24 38.58
N VAL A 75 30.68 3.60 37.56
CA VAL A 75 31.97 2.92 37.65
C VAL A 75 32.92 3.56 36.65
N PRO A 76 34.08 4.06 37.10
CA PRO A 76 35.10 4.57 36.18
C PRO A 76 35.78 3.39 35.48
N ALA A 77 35.90 3.49 34.16
CA ALA A 77 36.54 2.48 33.32
C ALA A 77 37.47 3.16 32.32
N MET A 78 38.40 2.40 31.78
CA MET A 78 39.32 2.83 30.72
C MET A 78 38.98 2.12 29.42
N VAL A 79 38.96 2.88 28.32
CA VAL A 79 38.77 2.30 26.99
C VAL A 79 40.05 1.59 26.57
N LEU A 80 39.95 0.31 26.23
CA LEU A 80 41.04 -0.43 25.61
C LEU A 80 41.03 -0.29 24.09
N GLY A 81 39.84 -0.21 23.50
CA GLY A 81 39.66 -0.09 22.07
C GLY A 81 38.22 -0.26 21.64
N THR A 82 38.00 -0.07 20.35
CA THR A 82 36.72 -0.27 19.66
C THR A 82 36.84 -1.44 18.70
N GLU A 83 35.78 -2.23 18.57
CA GLU A 83 35.70 -3.40 17.69
C GLU A 83 34.43 -3.33 16.86
N ASP A 84 34.59 -3.28 15.53
CA ASP A 84 33.50 -3.42 14.57
C ASP A 84 33.41 -4.90 14.15
N GLU A 85 32.36 -5.61 14.54
CA GLU A 85 32.08 -6.96 14.05
C GLU A 85 31.04 -6.92 12.93
N ALA A 86 31.39 -7.42 11.76
CA ALA A 86 30.44 -7.61 10.68
C ALA A 86 29.46 -8.75 11.03
N ASN A 87 28.16 -8.44 10.99
CA ASN A 87 27.07 -9.40 11.13
C ASN A 87 26.14 -9.28 9.92
N GLY A 88 26.49 -10.02 8.86
CA GLY A 88 25.78 -10.00 7.58
C GLY A 88 25.81 -8.62 6.93
N ARG A 89 24.64 -8.00 6.75
CA ARG A 89 24.49 -6.64 6.18
C ARG A 89 24.63 -5.52 7.21
N SER A 90 24.88 -5.84 8.47
CA SER A 90 24.98 -4.87 9.58
C SER A 90 26.30 -5.01 10.32
N SER A 91 26.73 -3.97 11.03
CA SER A 91 27.91 -4.03 11.91
C SER A 91 27.48 -3.87 13.36
N ALA A 92 27.94 -4.78 14.23
CA ALA A 92 27.83 -4.66 15.66
C ALA A 92 29.05 -3.90 16.19
N TYR A 93 28.80 -2.89 17.03
CA TYR A 93 29.83 -2.01 17.58
C TYR A 93 30.09 -2.41 19.02
N PHE A 94 31.33 -2.75 19.36
CA PHE A 94 31.70 -3.16 20.70
C PHE A 94 32.81 -2.27 21.25
N LEU A 95 32.62 -1.77 22.47
CA LEU A 95 33.62 -1.02 23.22
C LEU A 95 34.26 -1.97 24.23
N ARG A 96 35.57 -2.16 24.16
CA ARG A 96 36.32 -2.90 25.17
C ARG A 96 36.74 -1.97 26.28
N LEU A 97 36.38 -2.33 27.50
CA LEU A 97 36.58 -1.51 28.68
C LEU A 97 37.28 -2.32 29.77
N THR A 98 38.18 -1.66 30.50
CA THR A 98 38.77 -2.20 31.74
C THR A 98 38.19 -1.43 32.92
N ASP A 99 37.59 -2.15 33.86
CA ASP A 99 37.15 -1.56 35.13
C ASP A 99 38.39 -1.09 35.91
N LEU A 100 38.42 0.19 36.33
CA LEU A 100 39.58 0.72 37.06
C LEU A 100 39.67 0.23 38.50
N LYS A 101 38.62 -0.36 39.07
CA LYS A 101 38.61 -0.90 40.43
C LYS A 101 38.95 -2.39 40.46
N THR A 102 38.34 -3.18 39.59
CA THR A 102 38.49 -4.64 39.58
C THR A 102 39.53 -5.12 38.57
N HIS A 103 40.03 -4.24 37.69
CA HIS A 103 40.93 -4.56 36.57
C HIS A 103 40.38 -5.62 35.60
N SER A 104 39.08 -5.93 35.68
CA SER A 104 38.42 -6.87 34.78
C SER A 104 38.12 -6.21 33.44
N VAL A 105 38.43 -6.92 32.36
CA VAL A 105 38.12 -6.50 31.00
C VAL A 105 36.74 -7.00 30.61
N TYR A 106 35.90 -6.13 30.06
CA TYR A 106 34.56 -6.48 29.58
C TYR A 106 34.26 -5.81 28.23
N ARG A 107 33.35 -6.44 27.50
CA ARG A 107 32.94 -6.03 26.17
C ARG A 107 31.54 -5.44 26.22
N LEU A 108 31.37 -4.22 25.74
CA LEU A 108 30.11 -3.50 25.81
C LEU A 108 29.57 -3.20 24.42
N ARG A 109 28.38 -3.74 24.10
CA ARG A 109 27.73 -3.50 22.81
C ARG A 109 27.08 -2.12 22.78
N MET A 110 27.47 -1.32 21.79
CA MET A 110 26.92 0.00 21.50
C MET A 110 25.85 -0.11 20.39
N PRO A 111 24.79 0.72 20.41
CA PRO A 111 23.72 0.67 19.41
C PRO A 111 24.14 1.23 18.05
N GLY A 112 25.22 2.01 18.00
CA GLY A 112 25.69 2.66 16.77
C GLY A 112 27.03 3.38 16.96
N LYS A 113 27.60 3.88 15.85
CA LYS A 113 28.89 4.60 15.84
C LYS A 113 28.87 5.95 16.55
N ARG A 114 27.74 6.64 16.66
CA ARG A 114 27.67 8.00 17.21
C ARG A 114 26.82 8.03 18.49
N PRO A 115 27.06 8.99 19.40
CA PRO A 115 28.11 10.01 19.35
C PRO A 115 29.44 9.59 19.99
N LEU A 116 29.45 8.69 20.98
CA LEU A 116 30.63 8.38 21.80
C LEU A 116 31.57 7.38 21.13
N TYR A 117 31.02 6.33 20.51
CA TYR A 117 31.83 5.24 19.93
C TYR A 117 32.84 5.73 18.87
N ALA A 118 32.46 6.72 18.05
CA ALA A 118 33.30 7.29 17.00
C ALA A 118 34.46 8.15 17.53
N VAL A 119 34.37 8.62 18.79
CA VAL A 119 35.35 9.55 19.39
C VAL A 119 36.23 8.84 20.41
N ALA A 120 35.74 7.76 21.02
CA ALA A 120 36.45 7.01 22.04
C ALA A 120 37.77 6.43 21.51
N ARG A 121 38.87 6.72 22.22
CA ARG A 121 40.22 6.23 21.92
C ARG A 121 40.73 5.33 23.03
N PRO A 122 41.68 4.43 22.74
CA PRO A 122 42.41 3.70 23.78
C PRO A 122 42.98 4.67 24.83
N ALA A 123 42.96 4.25 26.10
CA ALA A 123 43.32 5.01 27.30
C ALA A 123 42.35 6.13 27.73
N ASP A 124 41.26 6.38 27.00
CA ASP A 124 40.24 7.34 27.44
C ASP A 124 39.55 6.86 28.72
N ARG A 125 39.34 7.78 29.66
CA ARG A 125 38.57 7.51 30.89
C ARG A 125 37.09 7.74 30.64
N VAL A 126 36.30 6.68 30.78
CA VAL A 126 34.85 6.71 30.66
C VAL A 126 34.19 6.41 32.00
N THR A 127 32.97 6.89 32.19
CA THR A 127 32.11 6.49 33.30
C THR A 127 31.00 5.60 32.76
N VAL A 128 30.93 4.36 33.23
CA VAL A 128 29.85 3.44 32.88
C VAL A 128 28.81 3.47 33.99
N THR A 129 27.55 3.66 33.62
CA THR A 129 26.42 3.57 34.55
C THR A 129 25.78 2.19 34.43
N TYR A 130 25.76 1.45 35.53
CA TYR A 130 25.13 0.14 35.67
C TYR A 130 23.79 0.26 36.40
N TRP A 131 22.83 -0.58 36.00
CA TRP A 131 21.55 -0.77 36.70
C TRP A 131 21.03 -2.19 36.45
N LYS A 132 20.60 -2.87 37.52
CA LYS A 132 20.29 -4.31 37.52
C LYS A 132 21.43 -5.15 36.93
N THR A 133 22.67 -4.89 37.35
CA THR A 133 23.94 -5.49 36.83
C THR A 133 24.28 -5.27 35.36
N GLU A 134 23.39 -4.70 34.55
CA GLU A 134 23.65 -4.40 33.14
C GLU A 134 24.19 -2.97 32.98
N ALA A 135 25.21 -2.80 32.13
CA ALA A 135 25.67 -1.48 31.72
C ALA A 135 24.59 -0.82 30.85
N ARG A 136 24.07 0.33 31.26
CA ARG A 136 23.00 1.05 30.55
C ARG A 136 23.52 2.21 29.73
N GLN A 137 24.52 2.92 30.26
CA GLN A 137 25.01 4.17 29.66
C GLN A 137 26.52 4.31 29.83
N VAL A 138 27.17 4.88 28.81
CA VAL A 138 28.59 5.24 28.84
C VAL A 138 28.72 6.75 28.67
N ARG A 139 29.56 7.38 29.49
CA ARG A 139 29.87 8.80 29.42
C ARG A 139 31.36 9.04 29.25
N LEU A 140 31.72 9.85 28.26
CA LEU A 140 33.07 10.34 27.99
C LEU A 140 33.03 11.88 28.02
N GLY A 141 33.47 12.48 29.13
CA GLY A 141 33.35 13.93 29.34
C GLY A 141 31.90 14.41 29.30
N SER A 142 31.56 15.25 28.33
CA SER A 142 30.19 15.73 28.06
C SER A 142 29.39 14.79 27.15
N LEU A 143 30.06 13.90 26.40
CA LEU A 143 29.40 12.96 25.50
C LEU A 143 28.81 11.81 26.31
N THR A 144 27.54 11.54 26.09
CA THR A 144 26.83 10.43 26.70
C THR A 144 26.20 9.60 25.60
N GLN A 145 26.36 8.28 25.68
CA GLN A 145 25.73 7.35 24.74
C GLN A 145 25.17 6.17 25.51
N ASP A 146 23.92 5.85 25.21
CA ASP A 146 23.26 4.67 25.76
C ASP A 146 23.78 3.41 25.07
N THR A 147 23.81 2.32 25.84
CA THR A 147 24.26 1.01 25.36
C THR A 147 23.11 0.25 24.70
N TRP A 148 23.40 -0.85 24.03
CA TRP A 148 22.36 -1.71 23.44
C TRP A 148 21.36 -2.28 24.46
N ARG A 149 21.77 -2.39 25.73
CA ARG A 149 20.93 -2.86 26.83
C ARG A 149 20.24 -1.70 27.56
N SER A 150 20.22 -0.47 27.05
CA SER A 150 19.52 0.62 27.73
C SER A 150 18.00 0.46 27.59
N PRO A 151 17.21 0.53 28.69
CA PRO A 151 15.76 0.40 28.59
C PRO A 151 15.11 1.56 27.81
N LEU A 152 15.83 2.70 27.68
CA LEU A 152 15.33 3.97 27.13
C LEU A 152 14.77 3.86 25.70
N ALA A 153 15.11 2.80 24.97
CA ALA A 153 14.62 2.55 23.62
C ALA A 153 13.65 1.35 23.51
N ASP A 154 13.40 0.59 24.58
CA ASP A 154 12.69 -0.70 24.52
C ASP A 154 11.23 -0.55 24.07
N GLY A 155 10.58 0.56 24.43
CA GLY A 155 9.21 0.87 24.00
C GLY A 155 9.09 1.37 22.55
N ARG A 156 10.20 1.78 21.91
CA ARG A 156 10.15 2.45 20.60
C ARG A 156 9.82 1.50 19.46
N LEU A 157 10.40 0.30 19.45
CA LEU A 157 10.10 -0.72 18.43
C LEU A 157 8.64 -1.18 18.47
N PRO A 158 8.10 -1.67 19.61
CA PRO A 158 6.70 -2.07 19.67
C PRO A 158 5.77 -0.88 19.41
N GLY A 159 6.10 0.33 19.90
CA GLY A 159 5.35 1.54 19.61
C GLY A 159 5.31 1.90 18.11
N GLY A 160 6.45 1.84 17.42
CA GLY A 160 6.55 2.13 16.00
C GLY A 160 5.74 1.15 15.14
N PHE A 161 5.84 -0.15 15.43
CA PHE A 161 5.03 -1.16 14.74
C PHE A 161 3.54 -1.04 15.08
N ALA A 162 3.18 -0.73 16.33
CA ALA A 162 1.79 -0.53 16.72
C ALA A 162 1.17 0.64 15.94
N LEU A 163 1.88 1.76 15.86
CA LEU A 163 1.46 2.97 15.13
C LEU A 163 1.48 2.80 13.61
N LEU A 164 2.30 1.88 13.06
CA LEU A 164 2.25 1.51 11.65
C LEU A 164 1.03 0.63 11.34
N LEU A 165 0.82 -0.42 12.13
CA LEU A 165 -0.18 -1.45 11.86
C LEU A 165 -1.61 -0.98 12.11
N LEU A 166 -1.83 -0.14 13.13
CA LEU A 166 -3.17 0.36 13.46
C LEU A 166 -3.85 1.10 12.31
N PRO A 167 -3.28 2.18 11.75
CA PRO A 167 -3.95 2.95 10.70
C PRO A 167 -4.06 2.15 9.39
N LEU A 168 -3.12 1.24 9.10
CA LEU A 168 -3.22 0.30 7.98
C LEU A 168 -4.38 -0.68 8.16
N GLY A 169 -4.49 -1.31 9.34
CA GLY A 169 -5.57 -2.23 9.68
C GLY A 169 -6.93 -1.54 9.62
N LEU A 170 -7.04 -0.32 10.17
CA LEU A 170 -8.26 0.49 10.10
C LEU A 170 -8.60 0.89 8.65
N GLY A 171 -7.60 1.23 7.82
CA GLY A 171 -7.80 1.51 6.39
C GLY A 171 -8.30 0.31 5.61
N LEU A 172 -7.83 -0.90 5.91
CA LEU A 172 -8.32 -2.14 5.32
C LEU A 172 -9.73 -2.51 5.83
N LEU A 173 -10.02 -2.30 7.11
CA LEU A 173 -11.37 -2.48 7.65
C LEU A 173 -12.35 -1.50 7.02
N TRP A 174 -11.94 -0.25 6.81
CA TRP A 174 -12.72 0.75 6.07
C TRP A 174 -13.03 0.27 4.65
N LEU A 175 -12.04 -0.24 3.92
CA LEU A 175 -12.25 -0.82 2.60
C LEU A 175 -13.28 -1.97 2.66
N CYS A 176 -13.11 -2.91 3.60
CA CYS A 176 -13.99 -4.07 3.72
C CYS A 176 -15.43 -3.65 4.08
N TRP A 177 -15.57 -2.70 5.00
CA TRP A 177 -16.85 -2.11 5.39
C TRP A 177 -17.52 -1.41 4.21
N TRP A 178 -16.76 -0.59 3.47
CA TRP A 178 -17.25 0.09 2.28
C TRP A 178 -17.71 -0.90 1.21
N GLN A 179 -16.92 -1.95 0.92
CA GLN A 179 -17.32 -3.00 -0.02
C GLN A 179 -18.59 -3.74 0.44
N ARG A 180 -18.72 -4.02 1.74
CA ARG A 180 -19.86 -4.73 2.32
C ARG A 180 -21.17 -3.94 2.23
N TYR A 181 -21.12 -2.65 2.59
CA TYR A 181 -22.33 -1.83 2.77
C TYR A 181 -22.60 -0.87 1.61
N ARG A 182 -21.55 -0.41 0.93
CA ARG A 182 -21.61 0.56 -0.17
C ARG A 182 -21.28 -0.06 -1.52
N GLY A 183 -20.99 -1.36 -1.60
CA GLY A 183 -20.71 -2.09 -2.84
C GLY A 183 -21.83 -2.10 -3.90
N ARG A 184 -22.95 -1.41 -3.66
CA ARG A 184 -24.02 -1.14 -4.63
C ARG A 184 -24.18 0.34 -5.00
N ALA A 185 -23.54 1.27 -4.29
CA ALA A 185 -23.58 2.70 -4.58
C ALA A 185 -22.36 3.06 -5.45
N LYS A 186 -22.61 3.11 -6.76
CA LYS A 186 -21.62 2.95 -7.84
C LYS A 186 -20.77 4.19 -8.17
N GLU A 187 -21.06 5.35 -7.59
CA GLU A 187 -20.53 6.62 -8.10
C GLU A 187 -19.17 7.07 -7.51
N HIS A 188 -18.66 6.42 -6.46
CA HIS A 188 -17.50 6.94 -5.69
C HIS A 188 -16.45 5.88 -5.32
N SER A 189 -15.91 5.16 -6.31
CA SER A 189 -14.91 4.09 -6.14
C SER A 189 -13.57 4.54 -5.49
N TRP A 190 -13.27 5.83 -5.49
CA TRP A 190 -12.04 6.35 -4.89
C TRP A 190 -12.11 6.51 -3.38
N VAL A 191 -13.31 6.69 -2.82
CA VAL A 191 -13.53 6.87 -1.38
C VAL A 191 -13.10 5.62 -0.59
N SER A 192 -13.22 4.43 -1.20
CA SER A 192 -12.74 3.20 -0.58
C SER A 192 -11.21 3.11 -0.50
N ALA A 193 -10.48 3.78 -1.40
CA ALA A 193 -9.03 3.81 -1.39
C ALA A 193 -8.45 4.81 -0.36
N VAL A 194 -9.22 5.85 0.00
CA VAL A 194 -8.78 6.92 0.91
C VAL A 194 -8.28 6.36 2.25
N GLY A 195 -9.02 5.42 2.85
CA GLY A 195 -8.65 4.83 4.14
C GLY A 195 -7.30 4.11 4.10
N ILE A 196 -6.99 3.40 3.02
CA ILE A 196 -5.73 2.68 2.85
C ILE A 196 -4.58 3.65 2.64
N VAL A 197 -4.76 4.62 1.73
CA VAL A 197 -3.73 5.61 1.42
C VAL A 197 -3.41 6.46 2.66
N ALA A 198 -4.44 6.89 3.39
CA ALA A 198 -4.27 7.59 4.67
C ALA A 198 -3.56 6.71 5.70
N GLY A 199 -3.93 5.43 5.78
CA GLY A 199 -3.29 4.45 6.64
C GLY A 199 -1.78 4.32 6.39
N VAL A 200 -1.39 4.25 5.11
CA VAL A 200 0.01 4.19 4.69
C VAL A 200 0.76 5.48 5.06
N PHE A 201 0.18 6.65 4.80
CA PHE A 201 0.84 7.93 5.13
C PHE A 201 1.05 8.08 6.64
N VAL A 202 0.01 7.87 7.44
CA VAL A 202 0.09 7.99 8.91
C VAL A 202 1.05 6.94 9.47
N GLY A 203 0.90 5.68 9.07
CA GLY A 203 1.72 4.58 9.57
C GLY A 203 3.20 4.72 9.21
N SER A 204 3.53 5.10 7.97
CA SER A 204 4.92 5.29 7.54
C SER A 204 5.57 6.50 8.21
N THR A 205 4.82 7.60 8.41
CA THR A 205 5.30 8.77 9.15
C THR A 205 5.57 8.41 10.61
N ALA A 206 4.67 7.68 11.25
CA ALA A 206 4.83 7.23 12.63
C ALA A 206 6.08 6.35 12.81
N LEU A 207 6.23 5.35 11.94
CA LEU A 207 7.39 4.47 11.96
C LEU A 207 8.69 5.25 11.78
N THR A 208 8.72 6.18 10.82
CA THR A 208 9.89 7.03 10.56
C THR A 208 10.24 7.86 11.78
N LEU A 209 9.25 8.48 12.44
CA LEU A 209 9.46 9.24 13.66
C LEU A 209 9.95 8.38 14.84
N CYS A 210 9.52 7.11 14.93
CA CYS A 210 10.02 6.18 15.95
C CYS A 210 11.50 5.83 15.76
N PHE A 211 11.98 5.69 14.52
CA PHE A 211 13.39 5.38 14.23
C PHE A 211 14.27 6.62 14.16
N ALA A 212 13.75 7.74 13.68
CA ALA A 212 14.47 9.00 13.54
C ALA A 212 14.32 9.91 14.78
N GLY A 213 13.60 9.50 15.82
CA GLY A 213 13.28 10.33 16.98
C GLY A 213 14.50 10.94 17.68
N ASP A 214 15.65 10.25 17.65
CA ASP A 214 16.91 10.77 18.19
C ASP A 214 17.44 11.99 17.43
N LEU A 215 17.09 12.14 16.14
CA LEU A 215 17.40 13.33 15.35
C LEU A 215 16.50 14.51 15.68
N PHE A 216 15.27 14.24 16.14
CA PHE A 216 14.26 15.25 16.43
C PHE A 216 14.12 15.59 17.92
N GLY A 217 14.94 14.97 18.79
CA GLY A 217 14.94 15.23 20.23
C GLY A 217 13.62 14.91 20.94
N GLY A 218 12.80 14.04 20.35
CA GLY A 218 11.46 13.73 20.84
C GLY A 218 11.50 12.90 22.14
N PRO A 219 10.80 13.31 23.21
CA PRO A 219 10.96 12.73 24.55
C PRO A 219 10.28 11.36 24.77
N GLY A 220 9.73 10.70 23.74
CA GLY A 220 9.19 9.33 23.87
C GLY A 220 8.05 9.00 22.91
N VAL A 221 7.54 7.76 23.02
CA VAL A 221 6.51 7.20 22.11
C VAL A 221 5.20 7.98 22.16
N TRP A 222 4.83 8.51 23.32
CA TRP A 222 3.62 9.32 23.49
C TRP A 222 3.64 10.64 22.72
N TRP A 223 4.82 11.27 22.60
CA TRP A 223 4.98 12.46 21.77
C TRP A 223 4.73 12.14 20.29
N ILE A 224 5.25 11.00 19.84
CA ILE A 224 5.03 10.49 18.48
C ILE A 224 3.54 10.21 18.25
N ALA A 225 2.87 9.53 19.20
CA ALA A 225 1.44 9.25 19.11
C ALA A 225 0.60 10.54 18.96
N ARG A 226 0.95 11.61 19.68
CA ARG A 226 0.29 12.92 19.54
C ARG A 226 0.50 13.53 18.15
N ILE A 227 1.72 13.46 17.62
CA ILE A 227 2.00 13.93 16.25
C ILE A 227 1.21 13.11 15.24
N CYS A 228 1.16 11.79 15.38
CA CYS A 228 0.38 10.93 14.49
C CYS A 228 -1.11 11.27 14.56
N ALA A 229 -1.66 11.55 15.74
CA ALA A 229 -3.04 11.97 15.91
C ALA A 229 -3.32 13.31 15.21
N LEU A 230 -2.43 14.29 15.35
CA LEU A 230 -2.54 15.59 14.67
C LEU A 230 -2.35 15.47 13.15
N ALA A 231 -1.47 14.58 12.69
CA ALA A 231 -1.20 14.33 11.28
C ALA A 231 -2.32 13.52 10.59
N ALA A 232 -3.18 12.83 11.35
CA ALA A 232 -4.24 12.00 10.78
C ALA A 232 -5.20 12.81 9.89
N VAL A 233 -5.64 13.99 10.34
CA VAL A 233 -6.56 14.86 9.58
C VAL A 233 -5.96 15.32 8.24
N PRO A 234 -4.77 15.97 8.20
CA PRO A 234 -4.16 16.36 6.93
C PRO A 234 -3.80 15.15 6.06
N SER A 235 -3.42 14.00 6.64
CA SER A 235 -3.20 12.77 5.87
C SER A 235 -4.48 12.28 5.19
N ILE A 236 -5.63 12.32 5.86
CA ILE A 236 -6.92 11.94 5.26
C ILE A 236 -7.29 12.92 4.14
N LEU A 237 -7.16 14.23 4.36
CA LEU A 237 -7.46 15.25 3.35
C LEU A 237 -6.55 15.12 2.12
N LEU A 238 -5.25 14.93 2.34
CA LEU A 238 -4.28 14.72 1.26
C LEU A 238 -4.57 13.41 0.50
N SER A 239 -4.93 12.35 1.22
CA SER A 239 -5.30 11.06 0.60
C SER A 239 -6.56 11.20 -0.24
N ALA A 240 -7.57 11.91 0.25
CA ALA A 240 -8.78 12.21 -0.51
C ALA A 240 -8.46 13.02 -1.77
N LEU A 241 -7.63 14.06 -1.66
CA LEU A 241 -7.19 14.88 -2.79
C LEU A 241 -6.39 14.06 -3.83
N LEU A 242 -5.47 13.20 -3.37
CA LEU A 242 -4.68 12.32 -4.24
C LEU A 242 -5.58 11.31 -4.96
N CYS A 243 -6.46 10.61 -4.23
CA CYS A 243 -7.40 9.66 -4.82
C CYS A 243 -8.34 10.35 -5.82
N TRP A 244 -8.88 11.53 -5.47
CA TRP A 244 -9.74 12.31 -6.34
C TRP A 244 -8.99 12.79 -7.60
N SER A 245 -7.78 13.34 -7.45
CA SER A 245 -6.99 13.84 -8.59
C SER A 245 -6.55 12.72 -9.52
N LEU A 246 -6.18 11.55 -9.00
CA LEU A 246 -5.87 10.37 -9.80
C LEU A 246 -7.10 9.90 -10.58
N MET A 247 -8.27 9.83 -9.95
CA MET A 247 -9.51 9.51 -10.67
C MET A 247 -9.84 10.54 -11.74
N ARG A 248 -9.69 11.83 -11.43
CA ARG A 248 -9.95 12.90 -12.40
C ARG A 248 -9.01 12.79 -13.60
N ARG A 249 -7.73 12.47 -13.37
CA ARG A 249 -6.75 12.21 -14.44
C ARG A 249 -7.14 11.00 -15.27
N MET A 250 -7.56 9.91 -14.65
CA MET A 250 -8.02 8.72 -15.37
C MET A 250 -9.27 8.99 -16.21
N ARG A 251 -10.24 9.74 -15.69
CA ARG A 251 -11.41 10.20 -16.45
C ARG A 251 -11.03 11.11 -17.62
N GLY A 252 -9.99 11.93 -17.45
CA GLY A 252 -9.46 12.79 -18.52
C GLY A 252 -8.83 12.02 -19.69
N VAL A 253 -8.36 10.79 -19.48
CA VAL A 253 -7.73 9.99 -20.55
C VAL A 253 -8.69 9.69 -21.69
N ALA A 254 -9.97 9.44 -21.40
CA ALA A 254 -10.97 9.16 -22.42
C ALA A 254 -11.27 10.35 -23.34
N ARG A 255 -11.17 11.58 -22.81
CA ARG A 255 -11.40 12.81 -23.60
C ARG A 255 -10.33 13.06 -24.65
N ASN A 256 -9.15 12.45 -24.50
CA ASN A 256 -8.02 12.62 -25.42
C ASN A 256 -7.93 11.46 -26.44
N VAL A 257 -8.95 10.61 -26.53
CA VAL A 257 -8.99 9.55 -27.54
C VAL A 257 -9.40 10.19 -28.86
N VAL A 258 -8.42 10.37 -29.74
CA VAL A 258 -8.61 10.87 -31.10
C VAL A 258 -8.81 9.66 -32.03
N PRO A 259 -9.81 9.66 -32.93
CA PRO A 259 -9.96 8.58 -33.90
C PRO A 259 -8.72 8.46 -34.78
N VAL A 260 -8.28 7.22 -35.02
CA VAL A 260 -7.18 6.89 -35.92
C VAL A 260 -7.70 5.89 -36.94
N GLU A 261 -7.55 6.20 -38.22
CA GLU A 261 -7.90 5.30 -39.31
C GLU A 261 -7.00 4.06 -39.25
N PRO A 262 -7.57 2.85 -39.23
CA PRO A 262 -6.79 1.61 -39.15
C PRO A 262 -6.00 1.38 -40.44
N ASP A 263 -4.67 1.29 -40.32
CA ASP A 263 -3.78 0.88 -41.41
C ASP A 263 -3.90 -0.64 -41.63
N GLY A 264 -4.87 -1.01 -42.47
CA GLY A 264 -5.18 -2.37 -42.89
C GLY A 264 -5.92 -3.23 -41.85
N HIS A 265 -6.01 -4.54 -42.14
CA HIS A 265 -6.69 -5.53 -41.31
C HIS A 265 -5.98 -5.73 -39.96
N ARG A 266 -6.62 -5.30 -38.87
CA ARG A 266 -6.08 -5.44 -37.51
C ARG A 266 -7.11 -6.07 -36.58
N CYS A 267 -6.69 -7.08 -35.83
CA CYS A 267 -7.47 -7.66 -34.73
C CYS A 267 -7.03 -7.02 -33.41
N VAL A 268 -7.94 -6.38 -32.70
CA VAL A 268 -7.66 -5.69 -31.43
C VAL A 268 -8.54 -6.25 -30.32
N LEU A 269 -8.03 -6.23 -29.09
CA LEU A 269 -8.84 -6.56 -27.91
C LEU A 269 -9.89 -5.47 -27.70
N ALA A 270 -11.13 -5.80 -28.00
CA ALA A 270 -12.29 -4.97 -27.75
C ALA A 270 -13.55 -5.84 -27.65
N ILE A 271 -14.39 -5.57 -26.65
CA ILE A 271 -15.57 -6.38 -26.34
C ILE A 271 -16.83 -5.56 -26.61
N VAL A 272 -17.73 -6.11 -27.41
CA VAL A 272 -19.03 -5.50 -27.72
C VAL A 272 -20.09 -6.03 -26.75
N HIS A 273 -20.76 -5.11 -26.05
CA HIS A 273 -21.84 -5.43 -25.12
C HIS A 273 -23.09 -4.59 -25.39
N GLY A 274 -24.23 -5.25 -25.54
CA GLY A 274 -25.53 -4.62 -25.70
C GLY A 274 -26.62 -5.67 -25.92
N ASP A 275 -27.88 -5.26 -25.87
CA ASP A 275 -29.00 -6.11 -26.26
C ASP A 275 -29.17 -6.08 -27.79
N VAL A 276 -28.17 -6.64 -28.48
CA VAL A 276 -28.03 -6.61 -29.94
C VAL A 276 -27.47 -7.95 -30.45
N PRO A 277 -27.83 -8.38 -31.68
CA PRO A 277 -27.48 -9.72 -32.17
C PRO A 277 -25.98 -9.95 -32.36
N TYR A 278 -25.20 -8.88 -32.50
CA TYR A 278 -23.73 -8.92 -32.64
C TYR A 278 -22.98 -8.83 -31.30
N SER A 279 -23.69 -8.74 -30.16
CA SER A 279 -23.08 -8.89 -28.83
C SER A 279 -23.01 -10.36 -28.45
N VAL A 280 -21.96 -11.04 -28.91
CA VAL A 280 -21.78 -12.48 -28.69
C VAL A 280 -20.90 -12.73 -27.46
N PRO A 281 -21.38 -13.43 -26.42
CA PRO A 281 -20.55 -13.81 -25.28
C PRO A 281 -19.34 -14.65 -25.72
N GLY A 282 -18.16 -14.32 -25.21
CA GLY A 282 -16.92 -15.04 -25.55
C GLY A 282 -16.21 -14.52 -26.81
N TYR A 283 -16.59 -13.36 -27.33
CA TYR A 283 -15.90 -12.67 -28.43
C TYR A 283 -15.09 -11.51 -27.85
N PRO A 284 -13.82 -11.72 -27.43
CA PRO A 284 -13.05 -10.68 -26.78
C PRO A 284 -12.32 -9.75 -27.76
N TYR A 285 -12.40 -10.02 -29.07
CA TYR A 285 -11.69 -9.27 -30.10
C TYR A 285 -12.63 -8.61 -31.10
N LEU A 286 -12.14 -7.50 -31.68
CA LEU A 286 -12.77 -6.76 -32.75
C LEU A 286 -11.76 -6.60 -33.89
N VAL A 287 -12.18 -6.93 -35.11
CA VAL A 287 -11.42 -6.69 -36.33
C VAL A 287 -11.78 -5.32 -36.88
N VAL A 288 -10.77 -4.54 -37.28
CA VAL A 288 -10.89 -3.20 -37.85
C VAL A 288 -10.02 -3.05 -39.11
N GLY A 289 -10.40 -2.14 -40.03
CA GLY A 289 -9.60 -1.73 -41.19
C GLY A 289 -9.66 -2.59 -42.46
N ALA A 290 -10.61 -3.53 -42.54
CA ALA A 290 -10.89 -4.31 -43.75
C ALA A 290 -12.41 -4.36 -44.02
N GLY A 291 -13.05 -3.20 -44.05
CA GLY A 291 -14.51 -3.05 -44.13
C GLY A 291 -15.15 -2.81 -42.77
N PRO A 292 -16.47 -3.12 -42.61
CA PRO A 292 -17.19 -2.91 -41.36
C PRO A 292 -16.50 -3.62 -40.19
N PRO A 293 -16.35 -2.98 -39.02
CA PRO A 293 -15.77 -3.63 -37.84
C PRO A 293 -16.51 -4.93 -37.52
N ALA A 294 -15.81 -5.99 -37.10
CA ALA A 294 -16.43 -7.28 -36.84
C ALA A 294 -15.94 -7.92 -35.54
N ALA A 295 -16.86 -8.37 -34.69
CA ALA A 295 -16.52 -9.07 -33.46
C ALA A 295 -16.08 -10.51 -33.78
N THR A 296 -15.12 -11.04 -33.04
CA THR A 296 -14.59 -12.40 -33.24
C THR A 296 -14.04 -13.02 -31.95
N PRO A 297 -14.15 -14.35 -31.79
CA PRO A 297 -13.44 -15.08 -30.73
C PRO A 297 -11.96 -15.33 -31.08
N ASP A 298 -11.58 -15.18 -32.35
CA ASP A 298 -10.27 -15.55 -32.86
C ASP A 298 -9.28 -14.38 -32.73
N PRO A 299 -8.15 -14.53 -32.00
CA PRO A 299 -7.14 -13.49 -31.87
C PRO A 299 -6.45 -13.12 -33.20
N THR A 300 -6.57 -13.96 -34.23
CA THR A 300 -6.05 -13.66 -35.58
C THR A 300 -7.06 -12.92 -36.46
N GLY A 301 -8.32 -12.87 -36.05
CA GLY A 301 -9.40 -12.20 -36.77
C GLY A 301 -9.72 -12.81 -38.14
N ARG A 302 -9.58 -14.13 -38.30
CA ARG A 302 -9.80 -14.83 -39.59
C ARG A 302 -11.13 -15.58 -39.64
N PHE A 303 -11.67 -15.99 -38.49
CA PHE A 303 -12.87 -16.83 -38.43
C PHE A 303 -13.96 -16.24 -37.52
N ALA A 304 -15.19 -16.74 -37.72
CA ALA A 304 -16.37 -16.41 -36.91
C ALA A 304 -16.61 -14.88 -36.76
N LEU A 305 -16.40 -14.15 -37.85
CA LEU A 305 -16.59 -12.70 -37.92
C LEU A 305 -18.08 -12.38 -37.86
N VAL A 306 -18.47 -11.58 -36.87
CA VAL A 306 -19.83 -11.05 -36.74
C VAL A 306 -19.75 -9.54 -36.99
N PRO A 307 -20.12 -9.05 -38.18
CA PRO A 307 -19.99 -7.65 -38.54
C PRO A 307 -20.89 -6.79 -37.65
N LEU A 308 -20.36 -5.64 -37.23
CA LEU A 308 -21.12 -4.57 -36.61
C LEU A 308 -21.85 -3.80 -37.73
N PRO A 309 -23.11 -3.43 -37.53
CA PRO A 309 -23.86 -2.73 -38.55
C PRO A 309 -23.28 -1.31 -38.76
N PRO A 310 -23.24 -0.81 -40.00
CA PRO A 310 -22.73 0.52 -40.32
C PRO A 310 -23.62 1.64 -39.75
N THR A 311 -24.83 1.31 -39.30
CA THR A 311 -25.78 2.20 -38.64
C THR A 311 -25.38 2.59 -37.21
N LEU A 312 -24.35 1.96 -36.63
CA LEU A 312 -23.88 2.31 -35.30
C LEU A 312 -23.24 3.70 -35.29
N THR A 313 -23.87 4.62 -34.58
CA THR A 313 -23.36 5.98 -34.38
C THR A 313 -22.69 6.08 -33.02
N VAL A 314 -21.49 6.66 -32.99
CA VAL A 314 -20.76 6.90 -31.74
C VAL A 314 -21.38 8.10 -31.02
N ARG A 315 -21.81 7.90 -29.78
CA ARG A 315 -22.42 8.94 -28.94
C ARG A 315 -21.41 9.58 -28.00
N GLU A 316 -20.67 8.76 -27.26
CA GLU A 316 -19.75 9.24 -26.22
C GLU A 316 -18.54 8.29 -26.09
N VAL A 317 -17.37 8.86 -25.83
CA VAL A 317 -16.18 8.10 -25.44
C VAL A 317 -15.84 8.46 -24.00
N ARG A 318 -15.93 7.47 -23.10
CA ARG A 318 -15.71 7.66 -21.66
C ARG A 318 -14.75 6.61 -21.10
N ALA A 319 -14.26 6.87 -19.89
CA ALA A 319 -13.50 5.85 -19.17
C ALA A 319 -14.46 4.75 -18.68
N LEU A 320 -13.93 3.55 -18.48
CA LEU A 320 -14.67 2.45 -17.88
C LEU A 320 -15.29 2.90 -16.53
N ASP A 321 -16.59 2.70 -16.39
CA ASP A 321 -17.38 3.08 -15.23
C ASP A 321 -17.91 1.83 -14.50
N ALA A 322 -18.31 1.98 -13.24
CA ALA A 322 -18.82 0.89 -12.41
C ALA A 322 -20.15 0.29 -12.90
N ASP A 323 -20.87 0.98 -13.80
CA ASP A 323 -22.08 0.48 -14.46
C ASP A 323 -21.80 -0.36 -15.71
N ASP A 324 -20.54 -0.50 -16.08
CA ASP A 324 -20.13 -1.36 -17.17
C ASP A 324 -20.10 -2.84 -16.74
N PRO A 325 -20.19 -3.78 -17.70
CA PRO A 325 -20.17 -5.21 -17.41
C PRO A 325 -19.03 -5.64 -16.50
N ALA A 326 -19.34 -6.46 -15.48
CA ALA A 326 -18.37 -6.91 -14.49
C ALA A 326 -17.12 -7.61 -15.10
N GLY A 327 -17.29 -8.24 -16.27
CA GLY A 327 -16.20 -8.88 -17.01
C GLY A 327 -15.16 -7.91 -17.58
N TRP A 328 -15.44 -6.60 -17.60
CA TRP A 328 -14.55 -5.58 -18.17
C TRP A 328 -13.58 -4.98 -17.14
N HIS A 329 -13.86 -5.11 -15.84
CA HIS A 329 -13.03 -4.57 -14.75
C HIS A 329 -11.74 -5.38 -14.47
N GLY A 330 -11.18 -5.99 -15.50
CA GLY A 330 -9.91 -6.70 -15.44
C GLY A 330 -8.72 -5.74 -15.41
N ASN A 331 -7.68 -6.06 -16.17
CA ASN A 331 -6.53 -5.18 -16.30
C ASN A 331 -6.93 -3.90 -17.08
N PRO A 332 -6.80 -2.69 -16.50
CA PRO A 332 -7.21 -1.45 -17.16
C PRO A 332 -6.43 -1.14 -18.44
N LYS A 333 -5.27 -1.79 -18.63
CA LYS A 333 -4.52 -1.69 -19.89
C LYS A 333 -5.26 -2.38 -21.05
N ASP A 334 -6.06 -3.38 -20.73
CA ASP A 334 -6.70 -4.27 -21.69
C ASP A 334 -8.09 -3.75 -22.07
N LEU A 335 -8.87 -3.23 -21.10
CA LEU A 335 -10.20 -2.66 -21.30
C LEU A 335 -10.40 -1.43 -20.39
N GLY A 336 -9.96 -0.26 -20.83
CA GLY A 336 -9.96 0.97 -20.02
C GLY A 336 -10.85 2.09 -20.54
N ILE A 337 -11.26 2.01 -21.80
CA ILE A 337 -12.07 3.01 -22.50
C ILE A 337 -13.35 2.33 -22.98
N VAL A 338 -14.48 3.02 -22.83
CA VAL A 338 -15.78 2.58 -23.33
C VAL A 338 -16.27 3.58 -24.36
N ILE A 339 -16.60 3.07 -25.53
CA ILE A 339 -17.21 3.80 -26.63
C ILE A 339 -18.70 3.44 -26.58
N ASP A 340 -19.53 4.39 -26.17
CA ASP A 340 -20.98 4.26 -26.16
C ASP A 340 -21.50 4.61 -27.57
N CYS A 341 -22.17 3.64 -28.18
CA CYS A 341 -22.80 3.73 -29.48
C CYS A 341 -24.32 3.57 -29.35
N VAL A 342 -25.03 4.14 -30.31
CA VAL A 342 -26.47 3.92 -30.50
C VAL A 342 -26.70 3.51 -31.95
N ASP A 343 -27.58 2.53 -32.15
CA ASP A 343 -28.05 2.19 -33.49
C ASP A 343 -28.85 3.37 -34.09
N THR A 344 -28.99 3.47 -35.42
CA THR A 344 -29.75 4.57 -36.05
C THR A 344 -31.21 4.60 -35.60
N ASP A 345 -31.77 3.45 -35.27
CA ASP A 345 -33.14 3.35 -34.74
C ASP A 345 -33.25 3.90 -33.30
N GLY A 346 -32.11 4.23 -32.67
CA GLY A 346 -32.01 4.87 -31.35
C GLY A 346 -32.38 3.97 -30.16
N ASP A 347 -32.98 2.80 -30.42
CA ASP A 347 -33.58 1.96 -29.40
C ASP A 347 -32.55 1.07 -28.66
N HIS A 348 -31.44 0.72 -29.35
CA HIS A 348 -30.42 -0.17 -28.80
C HIS A 348 -29.13 0.58 -28.45
N ARG A 349 -28.77 0.53 -27.15
CA ARG A 349 -27.47 1.02 -26.66
C ARG A 349 -26.44 -0.09 -26.76
N VAL A 350 -25.34 0.23 -27.44
CA VAL A 350 -24.19 -0.67 -27.58
C VAL A 350 -22.98 -0.02 -26.93
N ARG A 351 -22.27 -0.79 -26.11
CA ARG A 351 -21.04 -0.34 -25.46
C ARG A 351 -19.90 -1.19 -25.98
N ILE A 352 -18.82 -0.54 -26.39
CA ILE A 352 -17.62 -1.22 -26.86
C ILE A 352 -16.48 -0.87 -25.92
N ALA A 353 -16.02 -1.85 -25.14
CA ALA A 353 -14.85 -1.68 -24.28
C ALA A 353 -13.58 -1.98 -25.05
N ALA A 354 -12.58 -1.10 -24.96
CA ALA A 354 -11.28 -1.24 -25.59
C ALA A 354 -10.15 -0.77 -24.67
N GLY A 355 -8.94 -1.26 -24.94
CA GLY A 355 -7.73 -0.79 -24.27
C GLY A 355 -7.38 0.64 -24.69
N ARG A 356 -6.64 1.37 -23.86
CA ARG A 356 -6.24 2.77 -24.15
C ARG A 356 -5.51 2.92 -25.50
N LYS A 357 -4.73 1.91 -25.90
CA LYS A 357 -3.97 1.90 -27.16
C LYS A 357 -4.81 1.50 -28.37
N THR A 358 -5.88 0.73 -28.18
CA THR A 358 -6.71 0.18 -29.25
C THR A 358 -7.98 0.99 -29.48
N ALA A 359 -8.47 1.72 -28.47
CA ALA A 359 -9.64 2.58 -28.57
C ALA A 359 -9.58 3.60 -29.73
N PRO A 360 -8.45 4.27 -30.03
CA PRO A 360 -8.34 5.14 -31.21
C PRO A 360 -8.67 4.44 -32.54
N LEU A 361 -8.20 3.20 -32.71
CA LEU A 361 -8.41 2.40 -33.92
C LEU A 361 -9.85 1.93 -34.04
N VAL A 362 -10.43 1.48 -32.93
CA VAL A 362 -11.85 1.09 -32.88
C VAL A 362 -12.75 2.30 -33.19
N LEU A 363 -12.45 3.45 -32.59
CA LEU A 363 -13.19 4.67 -32.82
C LEU A 363 -13.09 5.14 -34.28
N GLY A 364 -11.89 5.11 -34.88
CA GLY A 364 -11.70 5.44 -36.30
C GLY A 364 -12.49 4.53 -37.21
N ALA A 365 -12.43 3.21 -37.00
CA ALA A 365 -13.14 2.23 -37.81
C ALA A 365 -14.67 2.35 -37.74
N LEU A 366 -15.22 2.68 -36.56
CA LEU A 366 -16.66 2.93 -36.40
C LEU A 366 -17.11 4.18 -37.15
N LEU A 367 -16.32 5.27 -37.09
CA LEU A 367 -16.63 6.51 -37.79
C LEU A 367 -16.54 6.35 -39.32
N GLU A 368 -15.54 5.60 -39.80
CA GLU A 368 -15.38 5.28 -41.22
C GLU A 368 -16.55 4.44 -41.75
N ALA A 369 -16.95 3.39 -41.01
CA ALA A 369 -18.09 2.56 -41.38
C ALA A 369 -19.40 3.35 -41.45
N ALA A 370 -19.63 4.27 -40.50
CA ALA A 370 -20.80 5.14 -40.51
C ALA A 370 -20.79 6.10 -41.71
N ALA A 371 -19.63 6.67 -42.07
CA ALA A 371 -19.48 7.57 -43.22
C ALA A 371 -19.69 6.86 -44.57
N GLY A 372 -19.32 5.59 -44.68
CA GLY A 372 -19.52 4.77 -45.87
C GLY A 372 -20.99 4.56 -46.26
N THR A 373 -21.92 4.72 -45.33
CA THR A 373 -23.37 4.54 -45.55
C THR A 373 -24.05 5.71 -46.27
N VAL A 374 -23.38 6.86 -46.37
CA VAL A 374 -23.95 8.11 -46.92
C VAL A 374 -23.56 8.34 -48.39
N ARG A 375 -22.70 7.49 -48.95
CA ARG A 375 -22.36 7.47 -50.39
C ARG A 375 -23.16 6.40 -51.11
#